data_AF-A0A2V5ZMM9-F1
#
_entry.id   AF-A0A2V5ZMM9-F1
#
_cell.length_a   1.000
_cell.length_b   1.000
_cell.length_c   1.000
_cell.angle_alpha   90.00
_cell.angle_beta   90.00
_cell.angle_gamma   90.00
#
_symmetry.space_group_name_H-M   'P 1'
#
loop_
_entity.id
_entity.type
_entity.pdbx_description
1 polymer ?
#
loop_
_entity_poly.entity_id
_entity_poly.type
_entity_poly.pdbx_seq_one_letter_code
_entity_poly.pdbx_strand_id
1 'polypeptide(L)'
;FHDLKLHFDQLTVFPAALTLRHEIDEQSPLHGATIESLEAERALFFVSVVGIDPVIAAEVQTQRDYSWRDVQFGHRFVEIYQESKGERRQLTVDYGRLHDTEPVE
;
A
#
# COMPACT_ATOMS: atom_id res chain seq x y z
N PHE A 1 3.52 -19.69 3.38
CA PHE A 1 3.27 -18.50 2.53
C PHE A 1 1.82 -18.57 2.12
N HIS A 2 1.07 -17.50 2.38
CA HIS A 2 -0.33 -17.36 1.98
C HIS A 2 -0.43 -16.18 1.04
N ASP A 3 -1.12 -16.37 -0.09
CA ASP A 3 -1.36 -15.27 -1.02
C ASP A 3 -2.50 -14.40 -0.49
N LEU A 4 -2.21 -13.11 -0.31
CA LEU A 4 -3.19 -12.12 0.11
C LEU A 4 -3.86 -11.53 -1.12
N LYS A 5 -5.14 -11.86 -1.31
CA LYS A 5 -5.92 -11.38 -2.46
C LYS A 5 -6.01 -9.85 -2.45
N LEU A 6 -5.43 -9.19 -3.44
CA LEU A 6 -5.51 -7.75 -3.57
C LEU A 6 -6.82 -7.32 -4.25
N HIS A 7 -7.27 -6.11 -3.95
CA HIS A 7 -8.38 -5.47 -4.68
C HIS A 7 -8.11 -5.35 -6.18
N PHE A 8 -6.86 -5.14 -6.53
CA PHE A 8 -6.32 -5.19 -7.88
C PHE A 8 -4.87 -5.66 -7.78
N ASP A 9 -4.45 -6.48 -8.74
CA ASP A 9 -3.08 -7.01 -8.87
C ASP A 9 -2.43 -6.61 -10.21
N GLN A 10 -3.20 -5.98 -11.10
CA GLN A 10 -2.73 -5.48 -12.38
C GLN A 10 -3.33 -4.10 -12.69
N LEU A 11 -2.51 -3.21 -13.24
CA LEU A 11 -2.90 -1.87 -13.69
C LEU A 11 -2.27 -1.58 -15.06
N THR A 12 -3.04 -0.96 -15.95
CA THR A 12 -2.54 -0.56 -17.28
C THR A 12 -1.65 0.68 -17.22
N VAL A 13 -1.89 1.58 -16.26
CA VAL A 13 -1.13 2.82 -16.08
C VAL A 13 -0.75 2.93 -14.62
N PHE A 14 0.53 3.19 -14.36
CA PHE A 14 1.01 3.41 -13.00
C PHE A 14 0.59 4.82 -12.53
N PRO A 15 -0.20 4.95 -11.45
CA PRO A 15 -0.63 6.25 -10.95
C PRO A 15 0.53 6.98 -10.27
N ALA A 16 0.34 8.27 -9.97
CA ALA A 16 1.31 9.06 -9.21
C ALA A 16 1.61 8.42 -7.83
N ALA A 17 0.59 7.89 -7.18
CA ALA A 17 0.73 7.09 -5.97
C ALA A 17 -0.23 5.91 -5.98
N LEU A 18 0.21 4.78 -5.43
CA LEU A 18 -0.51 3.51 -5.42
C LEU A 18 -0.71 3.02 -3.99
N THR A 19 -1.96 2.77 -3.60
CA THR A 19 -2.29 2.10 -2.35
C THR A 19 -2.75 0.67 -2.64
N LEU A 20 -1.91 -0.31 -2.29
CA LEU A 20 -2.27 -1.72 -2.34
C LEU A 20 -3.18 -2.07 -1.15
N ARG A 21 -4.24 -2.84 -1.40
CA ARG A 21 -5.22 -3.21 -0.38
C ARG A 21 -5.57 -4.69 -0.49
N HIS A 22 -5.48 -5.38 0.63
CA HIS A 22 -6.06 -6.70 0.86
C HIS A 22 -7.23 -6.53 1.84
N GLU A 23 -8.42 -6.96 1.45
CA GLU A 23 -9.58 -6.99 2.34
C GLU A 23 -9.48 -8.22 3.26
N ILE A 24 -9.65 -8.01 4.57
CA ILE A 24 -9.64 -9.09 5.57
C ILE A 24 -11.08 -9.52 5.79
N ASP A 25 -11.57 -10.41 4.93
CA ASP A 25 -12.87 -11.09 5.06
C ASP A 25 -12.71 -12.46 5.75
N GLU A 26 -13.80 -13.24 5.86
CA GLU A 26 -13.81 -14.59 6.46
C GLU A 26 -12.89 -15.60 5.76
N GLN A 27 -12.48 -15.35 4.51
CA GLN A 27 -11.60 -16.21 3.72
C GLN A 27 -10.13 -15.79 3.82
N SER A 28 -9.86 -14.59 4.36
CA SER A 28 -8.51 -14.09 4.55
C SER A 28 -7.74 -14.93 5.57
N PRO A 29 -6.46 -15.26 5.31
CA PRO A 29 -5.59 -15.88 6.32
C PRO A 29 -5.32 -14.97 7.52
N LEU A 30 -5.65 -13.67 7.42
CA LEU A 30 -5.55 -12.70 8.51
C LEU A 30 -6.89 -12.50 9.24
N HIS A 31 -7.92 -13.29 8.92
CA HIS A 31 -9.21 -13.16 9.57
C HIS A 31 -9.08 -13.40 11.09
N GLY A 32 -9.49 -12.41 11.88
CA GLY A 32 -9.36 -12.44 13.34
C GLY A 32 -7.94 -12.20 13.87
N ALA A 33 -6.98 -11.83 13.01
CA ALA A 33 -5.63 -11.51 13.46
C ALA A 33 -5.61 -10.24 14.33
N THR A 34 -4.93 -10.34 15.46
CA THR A 34 -4.56 -9.20 16.32
C THR A 34 -3.06 -8.94 16.25
N ILE A 35 -2.61 -7.78 16.73
CA ILE A 35 -1.17 -7.48 16.78
C ILE A 35 -0.39 -8.51 17.60
N GLU A 36 -0.97 -9.01 18.70
CA GLU A 36 -0.37 -10.04 19.55
C GLU A 36 -0.26 -11.38 18.82
N SER A 37 -1.27 -11.75 18.03
CA SER A 37 -1.22 -12.98 17.21
C SER A 37 -0.13 -12.89 16.13
N LEU A 38 -0.01 -11.74 15.47
CA LEU A 38 1.01 -11.50 14.46
C LEU A 38 2.42 -11.50 15.07
N GLU A 39 2.59 -10.95 16.28
CA GLU A 39 3.85 -11.02 17.02
C GLU A 39 4.21 -12.45 17.41
N ALA A 40 3.26 -13.22 17.96
CA ALA A 40 3.47 -14.60 18.39
C ALA A 40 3.91 -15.51 17.23
N GLU A 41 3.32 -15.30 16.05
CA GLU A 41 3.67 -16.02 14.82
C GLU A 41 4.89 -15.46 14.11
N ARG A 42 5.41 -14.30 14.55
CA ARG A 42 6.47 -13.54 13.87
C ARG A 42 6.12 -13.30 12.39
N ALA A 43 4.90 -12.83 12.15
CA ALA A 43 4.37 -12.63 10.81
C ALA A 43 5.27 -11.69 9.98
N LEU A 44 5.42 -12.06 8.70
CA LEU A 44 6.14 -11.32 7.68
C LEU A 44 5.24 -11.17 6.45
N PHE A 45 5.19 -9.97 5.91
CA PHE A 45 4.46 -9.62 4.70
C PHE A 45 5.45 -9.29 3.60
N PHE A 46 5.29 -9.94 2.45
CA PHE A 46 6.14 -9.74 1.28
C PHE A 46 5.30 -9.08 0.20
N VAL A 47 5.79 -7.96 -0.33
CA VAL A 47 5.13 -7.22 -1.41
C VAL A 47 6.10 -7.08 -2.56
N SER A 48 5.68 -7.51 -3.75
CA SER A 48 6.43 -7.34 -4.99
C SER A 48 5.59 -6.57 -5.99
N VAL A 49 6.21 -5.58 -6.65
CA VAL A 49 5.60 -4.83 -7.75
C VAL A 49 6.49 -4.98 -8.97
N VAL A 50 5.89 -5.40 -10.08
CA VAL A 50 6.53 -5.47 -11.40
C VAL A 50 5.86 -4.44 -12.29
N GLY A 51 6.67 -3.67 -13.03
CA GLY A 51 6.20 -2.69 -14.00
C GLY A 51 7.05 -2.71 -15.25
N ILE A 52 6.55 -2.11 -16.32
CA ILE A 52 7.32 -1.86 -17.54
C ILE A 52 7.85 -0.44 -17.47
N ASP A 53 9.17 -0.28 -17.51
CA ASP A 53 9.77 1.04 -17.69
C ASP A 53 9.70 1.43 -19.18
N PRO A 54 8.98 2.51 -19.54
CA PRO A 54 8.78 2.89 -20.93
C PRO A 54 10.04 3.49 -21.59
N VAL A 55 11.03 3.93 -20.81
CA VAL A 55 12.29 4.51 -21.32
C VAL A 55 13.22 3.40 -21.83
N ILE A 56 13.33 2.30 -21.09
CA ILE A 56 14.17 1.16 -21.45
C ILE A 56 13.40 0.00 -22.09
N ALA A 57 12.07 0.06 -22.10
CA ALA A 57 11.15 -0.96 -22.61
C ALA A 57 11.39 -2.36 -22.01
N ALA A 58 11.61 -2.41 -20.69
CA ALA A 58 11.92 -3.63 -19.97
C ALA A 58 11.13 -3.71 -18.65
N GLU A 59 10.98 -4.94 -18.14
CA GLU A 59 10.42 -5.20 -16.82
C GLU A 59 11.39 -4.71 -15.73
N VAL A 60 10.84 -3.96 -14.79
CA VAL A 60 11.49 -3.55 -13.54
C VAL A 60 10.70 -4.11 -12.38
N GLN A 61 11.40 -4.63 -11.38
CA GLN A 61 10.80 -5.23 -10.19
C GLN A 61 11.35 -4.56 -8.94
N THR A 62 10.48 -4.35 -7.97
CA THR A 62 10.87 -4.00 -6.61
C THR A 62 10.15 -4.89 -5.61
N GLN A 63 10.84 -5.20 -4.51
CA GLN A 63 10.28 -5.95 -3.39
C GLN A 63 10.49 -5.17 -2.10
N ARG A 64 9.49 -5.24 -1.21
CA ARG A 64 9.54 -4.76 0.15
C ARG A 64 8.93 -5.78 1.09
N ASP A 65 9.59 -5.91 2.24
CA ASP A 65 9.18 -6.83 3.29
C ASP A 65 8.79 -5.99 4.51
N TYR A 66 7.69 -6.36 5.15
CA TYR A 66 7.19 -5.75 6.37
C TYR A 66 7.05 -6.82 7.44
N SER A 67 7.42 -6.48 8.67
CA SER A 67 7.17 -7.32 9.83
C SER A 67 5.89 -6.90 10.53
N TRP A 68 5.42 -7.72 11.47
CA TRP A 68 4.32 -7.35 12.37
C TRP A 68 4.54 -6.00 13.08
N ARG A 69 5.79 -5.54 13.28
CA ARG A 69 6.12 -4.24 13.89
C ARG A 69 5.80 -3.05 13.00
N ASP A 70 5.73 -3.27 11.70
CA ASP A 70 5.46 -2.22 10.71
C ASP A 70 3.96 -2.04 10.47
N VAL A 71 3.12 -2.95 10.98
CA VAL A 71 1.66 -2.90 10.84
C VAL A 71 1.06 -2.00 11.92
N GLN A 72 0.45 -0.90 11.48
CA GLN A 72 -0.26 0.04 12.35
C GLN A 72 -1.77 -0.21 12.27
N PHE A 73 -2.32 -0.88 13.29
CA PHE A 73 -3.77 -1.13 13.39
C PHE A 73 -4.54 0.17 13.63
N GLY A 74 -5.71 0.30 13.02
CA GLY A 74 -6.57 1.48 13.19
C GLY A 74 -5.99 2.76 12.59
N HIS A 75 -5.03 2.67 11.66
CA HIS A 75 -4.45 3.81 10.97
C HIS A 75 -4.83 3.81 9.48
N ARG A 76 -4.77 5.00 8.87
CA ARG A 76 -4.86 5.19 7.41
C ARG A 76 -3.70 6.05 6.92
N PHE A 77 -3.33 5.89 5.65
CA PHE A 77 -2.44 6.84 4.98
C PHE A 77 -3.11 8.21 4.88
N VAL A 78 -2.33 9.27 5.08
CA VAL A 78 -2.84 10.65 4.92
C VAL A 78 -3.12 10.97 3.46
N GLU A 79 -4.01 11.95 3.21
CA GLU A 79 -4.21 12.48 1.86
C GLU A 79 -2.96 13.26 1.41
N ILE A 80 -2.45 12.89 0.23
CA ILE A 80 -1.25 13.47 -0.39
C ILE A 80 -1.57 14.28 -1.65
N TYR A 81 -2.79 14.17 -2.18
CA TYR A 81 -3.26 14.97 -3.29
C TYR A 81 -3.77 16.32 -2.78
N GLN A 82 -3.30 17.39 -3.39
CA GLN A 82 -3.71 18.76 -3.09
C GLN A 82 -4.25 19.43 -4.35
N GLU A 83 -5.37 20.14 -4.21
CA GLU A 83 -5.90 20.98 -5.28
C GLU A 83 -5.47 22.43 -5.05
N SER A 84 -4.83 23.03 -6.07
CA SER A 84 -4.44 24.44 -6.01
C SER A 84 -5.66 25.35 -6.00
N LYS A 85 -5.69 26.36 -5.12
CA LYS A 85 -6.80 27.33 -5.00
C LYS A 85 -6.77 28.47 -6.05
N GLY A 86 -5.98 28.36 -7.11
CA GLY A 86 -5.84 29.39 -8.16
C GLY A 86 -6.88 29.27 -9.29
N GLU A 87 -6.83 30.19 -10.26
CA GLU A 87 -7.73 30.22 -11.44
C GLU A 87 -7.65 28.96 -12.30
N ARG A 88 -6.53 28.23 -12.24
CA ARG A 88 -6.34 26.95 -12.91
C ARG A 88 -6.26 25.85 -11.86
N ARG A 89 -7.26 24.97 -11.81
CA ARG A 89 -7.25 23.79 -10.96
C ARG A 89 -6.11 22.87 -11.37
N GLN A 90 -5.06 22.81 -10.56
CA GLN A 90 -3.97 21.86 -10.69
C GLN A 90 -4.02 20.90 -9.51
N LEU A 91 -3.92 19.61 -9.81
CA LEU A 91 -3.72 18.55 -8.82
C LEU A 91 -2.21 18.35 -8.64
N THR A 92 -1.73 18.49 -7.40
CA THR A 92 -0.34 18.24 -7.03
C THR A 92 -0.26 17.10 -6.02
N VAL A 93 0.87 16.40 -5.99
CA VAL A 93 1.11 15.27 -5.07
C VAL A 93 2.28 15.62 -4.17
N ASP A 94 2.07 15.56 -2.86
CA ASP A 94 3.13 15.75 -1.86
C ASP A 94 3.77 14.41 -1.49
N TYR A 95 4.83 14.04 -2.21
CA TYR A 95 5.58 12.82 -1.95
C TYR A 95 6.35 12.83 -0.62
N GLY A 96 6.52 13.98 0.03
CA GLY A 96 7.14 14.07 1.36
C GLY A 96 6.30 13.38 2.44
N ARG A 97 5.00 13.20 2.18
CA ARG A 97 4.02 12.61 3.08
C ARG A 97 3.61 11.19 2.70
N LEU A 98 4.32 10.56 1.76
CA LEU A 98 3.97 9.24 1.22
C LEU A 98 3.91 8.15 2.31
N HIS A 99 4.70 8.32 3.37
CA HIS A 99 4.77 7.37 4.50
C HIS A 99 3.97 7.83 5.72
N ASP A 100 3.34 8.99 5.66
CA ASP A 100 2.60 9.54 6.80
C ASP A 100 1.28 8.77 6.97
N THR A 101 0.99 8.41 8.22
CA THR A 101 -0.26 7.77 8.62
C THR A 101 -0.90 8.50 9.78
N GLU A 102 -2.22 8.44 9.87
CA GLU A 102 -3.00 8.99 10.97
C GLU A 102 -3.96 7.93 11.55
N PRO A 103 -4.25 7.98 12.86
CA PRO A 103 -5.29 7.15 13.47
C PRO A 103 -6.67 7.42 12.86
N VAL A 104 -7.48 6.38 12.75
CA VAL A 104 -8.88 6.44 12.34
C VAL A 104 -9.74 6.28 13.60
N GLU A 105 -10.62 7.24 13.85
CA GLU A 105 -11.65 7.17 14.92
C GLU A 105 -12.77 6.17 14.58
#